data_AF-M6RUE2-F1
#
_entry.id   AF-M6RUE2-F1
#
_cell.length_a   1.000
_cell.length_b   1.000
_cell.length_c   1.000
_cell.angle_alpha   90.00
_cell.angle_beta   90.00
_cell.angle_gamma   90.00
#
_symmetry.space_group_name_H-M   'P 1'
#
loop_
_entity.id
_entity.type
_entity.pdbx_description
1 polymer ?
#
loop_
_entity_poly.entity_id
_entity_poly.type
_entity_poly.pdbx_seq_one_letter_code
_entity_poly.pdbx_strand_id
1 'polypeptide(L)'
;MAFDEQGQAATKEDKVRICKRAYDLLVTKANFSPTDIIFDPNILTVATGIEEHNNYAVDFIEAVREIKKLCPGAKVSGGLSNVSFSFRGNNPVREAMHSVFLYYAIQAGMDMAIVNAGMLAVYEEIPKDLLEYVEDVILNRRPDATERLVEFAESVKSTGDKTEKKKKLGEKVLLLRKGFLML
;
A
#
# COMPACT_ATOMS: atom_id res chain seq x y z
N MET A 1 -9.54 -11.32 8.43
CA MET A 1 -9.86 -10.62 7.18
C MET A 1 -11.22 -9.95 7.31
N ALA A 2 -11.42 -8.79 6.68
CA ALA A 2 -12.74 -8.16 6.58
C ALA A 2 -13.51 -8.76 5.39
N PHE A 3 -14.04 -9.96 5.60
CA PHE A 3 -14.88 -10.69 4.66
C PHE A 3 -15.94 -11.44 5.45
N ASP A 4 -17.20 -11.36 5.04
CA ASP A 4 -18.31 -12.05 5.70
C ASP A 4 -19.25 -12.71 4.68
N GLU A 5 -20.44 -13.12 5.11
CA GLU A 5 -21.44 -13.80 4.28
C GLU A 5 -21.96 -12.93 3.11
N GLN A 6 -21.73 -11.61 3.14
CA GLN A 6 -22.08 -10.67 2.07
C GLN A 6 -20.89 -10.38 1.12
N GLY A 7 -19.71 -10.93 1.42
CA GLY A 7 -18.53 -10.82 0.56
C GLY A 7 -17.40 -9.97 1.15
N GLN A 8 -16.56 -9.43 0.27
CA GLN A 8 -15.38 -8.66 0.63
C GLN A 8 -15.73 -7.23 1.04
N ALA A 9 -15.18 -6.76 2.16
CA ALA A 9 -15.34 -5.37 2.59
C ALA A 9 -14.51 -4.41 1.72
N ALA A 10 -15.20 -3.63 0.88
CA ALA A 10 -14.61 -2.59 0.04
C ALA A 10 -14.67 -1.21 0.70
N THR A 11 -15.82 -0.84 1.27
CA THR A 11 -16.08 0.46 1.92
C THR A 11 -15.53 0.49 3.34
N LYS A 12 -15.29 1.70 3.87
CA LYS A 12 -14.92 1.91 5.27
C LYS A 12 -15.94 1.27 6.22
N GLU A 13 -17.23 1.49 5.97
CA GLU A 13 -18.33 1.05 6.83
C GLU A 13 -18.35 -0.49 6.96
N ASP A 14 -18.19 -1.20 5.84
CA ASP A 14 -18.15 -2.67 5.87
C ASP A 14 -16.90 -3.20 6.54
N LYS A 15 -15.74 -2.56 6.31
CA LYS A 15 -14.48 -2.94 6.97
C LYS A 15 -14.63 -2.87 8.49
N VAL A 16 -15.16 -1.77 9.00
CA VAL A 16 -15.39 -1.55 10.43
C VAL A 16 -16.44 -2.53 10.97
N ARG A 17 -17.59 -2.65 10.30
CA ARG A 17 -18.71 -3.53 10.70
C ARG A 17 -18.25 -4.97 10.87
N ILE A 18 -17.51 -5.50 9.90
CA ILE A 18 -17.04 -6.89 9.89
C ILE A 18 -15.98 -7.09 10.98
N CYS A 19 -14.97 -6.22 11.06
CA CYS A 19 -13.94 -6.32 12.10
C CYS A 19 -14.54 -6.22 13.51
N LYS A 20 -15.50 -5.33 13.75
CA LYS A 20 -16.17 -5.20 15.05
C LYS A 20 -16.98 -6.45 15.40
N ARG A 21 -17.77 -6.98 14.46
CA ARG A 21 -18.50 -8.23 14.66
C ARG A 21 -17.56 -9.39 15.00
N ALA A 22 -16.44 -9.51 14.27
CA ALA A 22 -15.43 -10.54 14.53
C ALA A 22 -14.78 -10.37 15.91
N TYR A 23 -14.46 -9.13 16.30
CA TYR A 23 -13.94 -8.82 17.64
C TYR A 23 -14.88 -9.32 18.74
N ASP A 24 -16.17 -9.00 18.64
CA ASP A 24 -17.16 -9.38 19.65
C ASP A 24 -17.31 -10.90 19.77
N LEU A 25 -17.29 -11.60 18.63
CA LEU A 25 -17.32 -13.06 18.61
C LEU A 25 -16.07 -13.66 19.28
N LEU A 26 -14.87 -13.19 18.89
CA LEU A 26 -13.62 -13.71 19.41
C LEU A 26 -13.45 -13.44 20.91
N VAL A 27 -13.67 -12.20 21.33
CA VAL A 27 -13.43 -11.79 22.71
C VAL A 27 -14.55 -12.29 23.64
N THR A 28 -15.81 -12.11 23.26
CA THR A 28 -16.94 -12.41 24.16
C THR A 28 -17.37 -13.88 24.12
N LYS A 29 -17.34 -14.51 22.93
CA LYS A 29 -17.86 -15.89 22.78
C LYS A 29 -16.76 -16.94 22.84
N ALA A 30 -15.56 -16.63 22.34
CA ALA A 30 -14.44 -17.56 22.32
C ALA A 30 -13.38 -17.28 23.40
N ASN A 31 -13.55 -16.24 24.23
CA ASN A 31 -12.58 -15.82 25.25
C ASN A 31 -11.15 -15.68 24.70
N PHE A 32 -11.04 -15.18 23.47
CA PHE A 32 -9.77 -14.97 22.78
C PHE A 32 -9.16 -13.64 23.23
N SER A 33 -7.85 -13.62 23.46
CA SER A 33 -7.17 -12.38 23.88
C SER A 33 -7.24 -11.33 22.77
N PRO A 34 -7.70 -10.09 23.04
CA PRO A 34 -7.71 -9.01 22.06
C PRO A 34 -6.34 -8.71 21.45
N THR A 35 -5.27 -8.88 22.23
CA THR A 35 -3.89 -8.60 21.79
C THR A 35 -3.39 -9.56 20.73
N ASP A 36 -4.02 -10.72 20.61
CA ASP A 36 -3.65 -11.77 19.65
C ASP A 36 -4.46 -11.64 18.35
N ILE A 37 -5.41 -10.69 18.29
CA ILE A 37 -6.20 -10.41 17.10
C ILE A 37 -5.44 -9.46 16.18
N ILE A 38 -5.26 -9.88 14.93
CA ILE A 38 -4.78 -9.03 13.84
C ILE A 38 -5.88 -8.95 12.79
N PHE A 39 -6.47 -7.77 12.63
CA PHE A 39 -7.40 -7.51 11.54
C PHE A 39 -6.66 -7.15 10.26
N ASP A 40 -7.20 -7.62 9.14
CA ASP A 40 -6.84 -7.15 7.80
C ASP A 40 -8.11 -6.60 7.15
N PRO A 41 -8.27 -5.26 7.11
CA PRO A 41 -9.39 -4.57 6.47
C PRO A 41 -9.38 -4.61 4.94
N ASN A 42 -8.48 -5.37 4.31
CA ASN A 42 -8.26 -5.46 2.87
C ASN A 42 -7.69 -4.17 2.26
N ILE A 43 -6.38 -4.16 2.01
CA ILE A 43 -5.76 -3.22 1.07
C ILE A 43 -6.14 -3.65 -0.35
N LEU A 44 -6.88 -2.80 -1.05
CA LEU A 44 -7.35 -3.03 -2.42
C LEU A 44 -6.63 -2.10 -3.41
N THR A 45 -6.66 -2.48 -4.68
CA THR A 45 -6.00 -1.73 -5.76
C THR A 45 -6.70 -0.41 -6.04
N VAL A 46 -5.94 0.68 -6.12
CA VAL A 46 -6.42 2.00 -6.57
C VAL A 46 -5.90 2.33 -7.97
N ALA A 47 -6.33 3.46 -8.54
CA ALA A 47 -5.92 3.91 -9.88
C ALA A 47 -6.17 2.84 -10.98
N THR A 48 -7.31 2.16 -10.90
CA THR A 48 -7.68 1.08 -11.84
C THR A 48 -8.42 1.59 -13.08
N GLY A 49 -8.76 2.90 -13.12
CA GLY A 49 -9.67 3.47 -14.12
C GLY A 49 -11.15 3.22 -13.85
N ILE A 50 -11.50 2.75 -12.64
CA ILE A 50 -12.89 2.52 -12.19
C ILE A 50 -13.11 3.44 -11.00
N GLU A 51 -14.11 4.33 -11.09
CA GLU A 51 -14.31 5.42 -10.12
C GLU A 51 -14.58 4.89 -8.71
N GLU A 52 -15.33 3.79 -8.60
CA GLU A 52 -15.67 3.12 -7.35
C GLU A 52 -14.43 2.63 -6.58
N HIS A 53 -13.28 2.48 -7.24
CA HIS A 53 -12.05 2.01 -6.62
C HIS A 53 -11.16 3.14 -6.11
N ASN A 54 -11.46 4.41 -6.47
CA ASN A 54 -10.60 5.55 -6.13
C ASN A 54 -10.45 5.74 -4.62
N ASN A 55 -11.50 5.41 -3.86
CA ASN A 55 -11.52 5.66 -2.42
C ASN A 55 -10.95 4.51 -1.57
N TYR A 56 -10.59 3.36 -2.16
CA TYR A 56 -10.24 2.17 -1.38
C TYR A 56 -9.06 2.35 -0.41
N ALA A 57 -8.07 3.17 -0.76
CA ALA A 57 -6.96 3.47 0.14
C ALA A 57 -7.42 4.35 1.33
N VAL A 58 -8.23 5.37 1.08
CA VAL A 58 -8.86 6.22 2.10
C VAL A 58 -9.76 5.38 3.02
N ASP A 59 -10.60 4.53 2.44
CA ASP A 59 -11.50 3.65 3.20
C ASP A 59 -10.74 2.72 4.14
N PHE A 60 -9.58 2.20 3.71
CA PHE A 60 -8.71 1.42 4.59
C PHE A 60 -8.15 2.27 5.73
N ILE A 61 -7.59 3.44 5.44
CA ILE A 61 -6.95 4.33 6.44
C ILE A 61 -7.98 4.78 7.49
N GLU A 62 -9.18 5.17 7.06
CA GLU A 62 -10.25 5.57 7.96
C GLU A 62 -10.81 4.39 8.76
N ALA A 63 -10.92 3.21 8.15
CA ALA A 63 -11.33 2.00 8.86
C ALA A 63 -10.31 1.61 9.93
N VAL A 64 -9.01 1.73 9.66
CA VAL A 64 -7.96 1.52 10.68
C VAL A 64 -8.22 2.41 11.89
N ARG A 65 -8.38 3.73 11.67
CA ARG A 65 -8.60 4.70 12.75
C ARG A 65 -9.82 4.34 13.60
N GLU A 66 -10.88 3.86 12.98
CA GLU A 66 -12.12 3.49 13.68
C GLU A 66 -12.02 2.12 14.38
N ILE A 67 -11.41 1.12 13.73
CA ILE A 67 -11.17 -0.21 14.32
C ILE A 67 -10.31 -0.09 15.58
N LYS A 68 -9.24 0.73 15.56
CA LYS A 68 -8.38 0.93 16.74
C LYS A 68 -9.14 1.52 17.94
N LYS A 69 -10.18 2.32 17.69
CA LYS A 69 -11.06 2.87 18.74
C LYS A 69 -12.07 1.83 19.25
N LEU A 70 -12.69 1.09 18.35
CA LEU A 70 -13.79 0.18 18.68
C LEU A 70 -13.34 -1.19 19.19
N CYS A 71 -12.11 -1.60 18.84
CA CYS A 71 -11.56 -2.92 19.12
C CYS A 71 -10.23 -2.79 19.89
N PRO A 72 -10.25 -2.33 21.15
CA PRO A 72 -9.03 -2.08 21.91
C PRO A 72 -8.18 -3.34 22.06
N GLY A 73 -6.86 -3.19 21.95
CA GLY A 73 -5.89 -4.28 22.00
C GLY A 73 -5.67 -5.01 20.67
N ALA A 74 -6.64 -5.00 19.76
CA ALA A 74 -6.47 -5.59 18.43
C ALA A 74 -5.46 -4.80 17.59
N LYS A 75 -4.73 -5.52 16.75
CA LYS A 75 -3.79 -4.97 15.77
C LYS A 75 -4.42 -4.89 14.39
N VAL A 76 -3.87 -4.05 13.53
CA VAL A 76 -4.27 -3.94 12.11
C VAL A 76 -3.07 -4.18 11.21
N SER A 77 -3.28 -4.99 10.17
CA SER A 77 -2.33 -5.35 9.13
C SER A 77 -2.95 -5.26 7.73
N GLY A 78 -2.14 -5.49 6.69
CA GLY A 78 -2.60 -5.56 5.31
C GLY A 78 -1.51 -5.93 4.32
N GLY A 79 -1.92 -6.51 3.18
CA GLY A 79 -1.05 -6.79 2.04
C GLY A 79 -0.71 -5.53 1.23
N LEU A 80 0.40 -4.87 1.55
CA LEU A 80 0.73 -3.52 1.03
C LEU A 80 0.82 -3.48 -0.50
N SER A 81 1.41 -4.51 -1.11
CA SER A 81 1.66 -4.52 -2.57
C SER A 81 0.39 -4.41 -3.42
N ASN A 82 -0.80 -4.74 -2.86
CA ASN A 82 -2.09 -4.67 -3.55
C ASN A 82 -2.45 -3.25 -3.97
N VAL A 83 -2.15 -2.24 -3.15
CA VAL A 83 -2.53 -0.83 -3.43
C VAL A 83 -1.99 -0.34 -4.79
N SER A 84 -0.86 -0.90 -5.21
CA SER A 84 -0.06 -0.46 -6.36
C SER A 84 -0.20 -1.35 -7.61
N PHE A 85 -1.15 -2.28 -7.63
CA PHE A 85 -1.20 -3.33 -8.65
C PHE A 85 -1.37 -2.78 -10.08
N SER A 86 -2.07 -1.66 -10.24
CA SER A 86 -2.27 -0.95 -11.52
C SER A 86 -0.95 -0.50 -12.16
N PHE A 87 0.14 -0.37 -11.39
CA PHE A 87 1.45 0.10 -11.85
C PHE A 87 2.50 -1.00 -11.94
N ARG A 88 2.08 -2.26 -12.12
CA ARG A 88 3.01 -3.38 -12.37
C ARG A 88 4.00 -3.04 -13.49
N GLY A 89 5.27 -3.32 -13.24
CA GLY A 89 6.38 -2.95 -14.14
C GLY A 89 6.87 -1.50 -14.02
N ASN A 90 6.34 -0.70 -13.09
CA ASN A 90 6.88 0.62 -12.72
C ASN A 90 7.25 0.66 -11.23
N ASN A 91 8.38 0.06 -10.87
CA ASN A 91 8.81 -0.04 -9.48
C ASN A 91 8.95 1.33 -8.78
N PRO A 92 9.53 2.38 -9.40
CA PRO A 92 9.59 3.70 -8.76
C PRO A 92 8.24 4.25 -8.30
N VAL A 93 7.20 4.13 -9.12
CA VAL A 93 5.85 4.56 -8.75
C VAL A 93 5.27 3.66 -7.66
N ARG A 94 5.45 2.34 -7.75
CA ARG A 94 4.94 1.40 -6.74
C ARG A 94 5.57 1.63 -5.37
N GLU A 95 6.88 1.82 -5.31
CA GLU A 95 7.63 2.10 -4.08
C GLU A 95 7.18 3.42 -3.43
N ALA A 96 6.95 4.45 -4.24
CA ALA A 96 6.38 5.71 -3.76
C ALA A 96 4.95 5.51 -3.20
N MET A 97 4.07 4.78 -3.90
CA MET A 97 2.72 4.45 -3.42
C MET A 97 2.74 3.69 -2.10
N HIS A 98 3.64 2.71 -1.95
CA HIS A 98 3.78 1.93 -0.71
C HIS A 98 4.17 2.82 0.46
N SER A 99 5.14 3.70 0.23
CA SER A 99 5.70 4.60 1.25
C SER A 99 4.68 5.65 1.69
N VAL A 100 3.95 6.25 0.74
CA VAL A 100 2.87 7.20 1.03
C VAL A 100 1.72 6.52 1.76
N PHE A 101 1.28 5.35 1.30
CA PHE A 101 0.22 4.61 1.98
C PHE A 101 0.60 4.27 3.42
N LEU A 102 1.80 3.75 3.66
CA LEU A 102 2.27 3.42 5.00
C LEU A 102 2.37 4.66 5.90
N TYR A 103 2.87 5.79 5.38
CA TYR A 103 2.97 7.04 6.13
C TYR A 103 1.61 7.43 6.76
N TYR A 104 0.55 7.45 5.95
CA TYR A 104 -0.79 7.80 6.43
C TYR A 104 -1.47 6.68 7.24
N ALA A 105 -1.31 5.41 6.84
CA ALA A 105 -1.92 4.29 7.55
C ALA A 105 -1.32 4.08 8.95
N ILE A 106 -0.01 4.26 9.11
CA ILE A 106 0.66 4.19 10.43
C ILE A 106 0.17 5.33 11.33
N GLN A 107 0.02 6.55 10.81
CA GLN A 107 -0.57 7.67 11.56
C GLN A 107 -2.02 7.41 11.98
N ALA A 108 -2.78 6.65 11.19
CA ALA A 108 -4.13 6.20 11.56
C ALA A 108 -4.14 5.07 12.61
N GLY A 109 -3.00 4.42 12.87
CA GLY A 109 -2.83 3.38 13.89
C GLY A 109 -2.60 1.97 13.34
N MET A 110 -2.17 1.83 12.08
CA MET A 110 -1.76 0.54 11.51
C MET A 110 -0.48 0.04 12.21
N ASP A 111 -0.48 -1.22 12.65
CA ASP A 111 0.59 -1.78 13.47
C ASP A 111 1.60 -2.60 12.65
N MET A 112 1.14 -3.23 11.57
CA MET A 112 1.92 -4.20 10.79
C MET A 112 1.58 -4.09 9.31
N ALA A 113 2.47 -4.54 8.42
CA ALA A 113 2.20 -4.64 6.99
C ALA A 113 2.95 -5.83 6.39
N ILE A 114 2.33 -6.52 5.43
CA ILE A 114 3.01 -7.52 4.61
C ILE A 114 3.63 -6.78 3.43
N VAL A 115 4.96 -6.68 3.42
CA VAL A 115 5.73 -5.82 2.50
C VAL A 115 6.82 -6.61 1.78
N ASN A 116 7.28 -6.08 0.65
CA ASN A 116 8.59 -6.42 0.12
C ASN A 116 9.60 -5.40 0.66
N ALA A 117 10.47 -5.84 1.58
CA ALA A 117 11.44 -4.95 2.24
C ALA A 117 12.41 -4.26 1.27
N GLY A 118 12.65 -4.83 0.08
CA GLY A 118 13.49 -4.21 -0.95
C GLY A 118 12.76 -3.18 -1.83
N MET A 119 11.46 -2.96 -1.61
CA MET A 119 10.62 -2.03 -2.38
C MET A 119 9.93 -1.00 -1.46
N LEU A 120 10.66 -0.47 -0.49
CA LEU A 120 10.20 0.62 0.37
C LEU A 120 11.12 1.82 0.20
N ALA A 121 10.54 2.94 -0.22
CA ALA A 121 11.24 4.22 -0.27
C ALA A 121 11.09 4.95 1.07
N VAL A 122 12.01 5.86 1.37
CA VAL A 122 11.86 6.79 2.49
C VAL A 122 10.91 7.90 2.05
N TYR A 123 9.87 8.18 2.83
CA TYR A 123 8.81 9.12 2.46
C TYR A 123 9.37 10.52 2.10
N GLU A 124 10.30 11.03 2.91
CA GLU A 124 10.91 12.35 2.70
C GLU A 124 11.87 12.41 1.49
N GLU A 125 12.29 11.25 0.97
CA GLU A 125 13.20 11.16 -0.18
C GLU A 125 12.45 11.00 -1.52
N ILE A 126 11.12 10.86 -1.49
CA ILE A 126 10.30 10.80 -2.70
C ILE A 126 10.39 12.15 -3.42
N PRO A 127 10.70 12.18 -4.73
CA PRO A 127 10.69 13.42 -5.52
C PRO A 127 9.35 14.15 -5.37
N LYS A 128 9.38 15.46 -5.10
CA LYS A 128 8.18 16.25 -4.75
C LYS A 128 7.04 16.11 -5.76
N ASP A 129 7.36 16.14 -7.04
CA ASP A 129 6.37 15.99 -8.10
C ASP A 129 5.69 14.61 -8.03
N LEU A 130 6.48 13.53 -7.91
CA LEU A 130 5.96 12.17 -7.77
C LEU A 130 5.14 12.00 -6.47
N LEU A 131 5.60 12.61 -5.37
CA LEU A 131 4.90 12.59 -4.09
C LEU A 131 3.49 13.20 -4.24
N GLU A 132 3.37 14.36 -4.90
CA GLU A 132 2.08 15.01 -5.13
C GLU A 132 1.11 14.09 -5.90
N TYR A 133 1.56 13.52 -7.03
CA TYR A 133 0.71 12.63 -7.84
C TYR A 133 0.29 11.36 -7.08
N VAL A 134 1.21 10.79 -6.28
CA VAL A 134 0.93 9.59 -5.50
C VAL A 134 -0.04 9.90 -4.35
N GLU A 135 0.16 11.00 -3.63
CA GLU A 135 -0.78 11.42 -2.58
C GLU A 135 -2.17 11.74 -3.13
N ASP A 136 -2.25 12.38 -4.31
CA ASP A 136 -3.52 12.64 -4.97
C ASP A 136 -4.32 11.35 -5.18
N VAL A 137 -3.64 10.25 -5.57
CA VAL A 137 -4.26 8.93 -5.76
C VAL A 137 -4.56 8.25 -4.42
N ILE A 138 -3.60 8.17 -3.50
CA ILE A 138 -3.76 7.43 -2.23
C ILE A 138 -4.80 8.09 -1.33
N LEU A 139 -4.88 9.42 -1.33
CA LEU A 139 -5.81 10.19 -0.52
C LEU A 139 -7.05 10.64 -1.29
N ASN A 140 -7.18 10.23 -2.56
CA ASN A 140 -8.30 10.58 -3.43
C ASN A 140 -8.63 12.10 -3.42
N ARG A 141 -7.60 12.96 -3.54
CA ARG A 141 -7.75 14.42 -3.34
C ARG A 141 -8.42 15.14 -4.51
N ARG A 142 -8.45 14.50 -5.68
CA ARG A 142 -8.94 15.08 -6.93
C ARG A 142 -9.44 13.98 -7.89
N PRO A 143 -10.46 14.27 -8.72
CA PRO A 143 -11.07 13.26 -9.60
C PRO A 143 -10.14 12.77 -10.73
N ASP A 144 -9.21 13.61 -11.19
CA ASP A 144 -8.26 13.31 -12.27
C ASP A 144 -6.91 12.75 -11.75
N ALA A 145 -6.82 12.34 -10.47
CA ALA A 145 -5.59 11.85 -9.86
C ALA A 145 -5.00 10.63 -10.60
N THR A 146 -5.86 9.68 -10.97
CA THR A 146 -5.48 8.46 -11.67
C THR A 146 -4.83 8.76 -13.02
N GLU A 147 -5.50 9.58 -13.84
CA GLU A 147 -5.03 9.95 -15.18
C GLU A 147 -3.66 10.64 -15.10
N ARG A 148 -3.55 11.63 -14.22
CA ARG A 148 -2.31 12.37 -13.97
C ARG A 148 -1.15 11.48 -13.58
N LEU A 149 -1.35 10.54 -12.66
CA LEU A 149 -0.29 9.62 -12.23
C LEU A 149 0.08 8.64 -13.34
N VAL A 150 -0.89 8.16 -14.13
CA VAL A 150 -0.63 7.27 -15.27
C VAL A 150 0.22 7.98 -16.33
N GLU A 151 -0.15 9.20 -16.73
CA GLU A 151 0.63 10.01 -17.68
C GLU A 151 2.04 10.29 -17.15
N PHE A 152 2.15 10.67 -15.87
CA PHE A 152 3.45 10.91 -15.24
C PHE A 152 4.31 9.64 -15.21
N ALA A 153 3.71 8.48 -14.89
CA ALA A 153 4.38 7.19 -14.81
C ALA A 153 5.04 6.75 -16.13
N GLU A 154 4.50 7.14 -17.29
CA GLU A 154 5.12 6.86 -18.60
C GLU A 154 6.44 7.62 -18.78
N SER A 155 6.52 8.86 -18.28
CA SER A 155 7.74 9.66 -18.27
C SER A 155 8.82 9.10 -17.31
N VAL A 156 8.38 8.46 -16.22
CA VAL A 156 9.26 7.81 -15.24
C VAL A 156 9.81 6.47 -15.76
N LYS A 157 9.00 5.66 -16.47
CA LYS A 157 9.51 4.42 -17.11
C LYS A 157 10.66 4.72 -18.06
N SER A 158 10.57 5.79 -18.83
CA SER A 158 11.59 6.16 -19.84
C SER A 158 12.90 6.69 -19.23
N THR A 159 12.89 7.15 -17.97
CA THR A 159 14.10 7.54 -17.21
C THR A 159 14.65 6.40 -16.36
N GLY A 160 13.78 5.57 -15.76
CA GLY A 160 14.14 4.38 -15.00
C GLY A 160 14.88 3.36 -15.86
N ASP A 161 14.47 3.17 -17.11
CA ASP A 161 15.12 2.24 -18.05
C ASP A 161 16.52 2.70 -18.47
N LYS A 162 16.74 4.03 -18.55
CA LYS A 162 18.08 4.62 -18.78
C LYS A 162 18.96 4.52 -17.53
N THR A 163 18.37 4.62 -16.34
CA THR A 163 19.08 4.57 -15.06
C THR A 163 19.43 3.13 -14.69
N GLU A 164 18.53 2.17 -14.90
CA GLU A 164 18.80 0.74 -14.83
C GLU A 164 19.84 0.31 -15.87
N LYS A 165 19.74 0.77 -17.12
CA LYS A 165 20.79 0.50 -18.12
C LYS A 165 22.13 1.09 -17.70
N LYS A 166 22.17 2.31 -17.15
CA LYS A 166 23.40 2.91 -16.60
C LYS A 166 23.93 2.16 -15.37
N LYS A 167 23.06 1.68 -14.48
CA LYS A 167 23.43 0.92 -13.27
C LYS A 167 23.92 -0.48 -13.63
N LYS A 168 23.22 -1.20 -14.52
CA LYS A 168 23.66 -2.49 -15.10
C LYS A 168 24.93 -2.35 -15.95
N LEU A 169 25.10 -1.25 -16.69
CA LEU A 169 26.32 -0.97 -17.45
C LEU A 169 27.47 -0.60 -16.51
N GLY A 170 27.22 0.18 -15.46
CA GLY A 170 28.19 0.50 -14.41
C GLY A 170 28.64 -0.74 -13.65
N GLU A 171 27.71 -1.63 -13.30
CA GLU A 171 28.00 -2.91 -12.64
C GLU A 171 28.73 -3.89 -13.58
N LYS A 172 28.34 -3.99 -14.86
CA LYS A 172 29.08 -4.79 -15.86
C LYS A 172 30.48 -4.25 -16.14
N VAL A 173 30.64 -2.93 -16.20
CA VAL A 173 31.94 -2.26 -16.37
C VAL A 173 32.81 -2.41 -15.11
N LEU A 174 32.20 -2.48 -13.93
CA LEU A 174 32.90 -2.75 -12.67
C LEU A 174 33.29 -4.23 -12.53
N LEU A 175 32.46 -5.16 -13.01
CA LEU A 175 32.78 -6.60 -13.04
C LEU A 175 33.89 -6.94 -14.04
N LEU A 176 34.01 -6.23 -15.16
CA LEU A 176 35.09 -6.45 -16.14
C LEU A 176 36.47 -5.92 -15.69
N ARG A 177 36.55 -5.23 -14.53
CA ARG A 177 37.82 -4.76 -13.94
C ARG A 177 38.32 -5.57 -12.76
N LYS A 178 37.61 -6.61 -12.34
CA LYS A 178 38.08 -7.55 -11.31
C LYS A 178 37.90 -8.95 -11.84
N GLY A 179 38.98 -9.56 -12.29
CA GLY A 179 39.01 -10.94 -12.77
C GLY A 179 38.52 -11.91 -11.69
N PHE A 180 37.22 -12.14 -11.66
CA PHE A 180 36.58 -13.07 -10.75
C PHE A 180 35.64 -13.97 -11.56
N LEU A 181 36.14 -15.16 -11.83
CA LEU A 181 35.37 -16.31 -12.28
C LEU A 181 34.58 -16.83 -11.07
N MET A 182 33.28 -17.07 -11.22
CA MET A 182 32.56 -17.97 -10.33
C MET A 182 31.64 -18.87 -11.16
N LEU A 183 31.72 -20.16 -10.82
CA LEU A 183 30.86 -21.26 -11.26
C LEU A 183 29.38 -20.98 -10.95
#